data_AF-A0AAN6KBU9-F1
#
_entry.id   AF-A0AAN6KBU9-F1
#
_cell.length_a   1.000
_cell.length_b   1.000
_cell.length_c   1.000
_cell.angle_alpha   90.00
_cell.angle_beta   90.00
_cell.angle_gamma   90.00
#
_symmetry.space_group_name_H-M   'P 1'
#
loop_
_entity.id
_entity.type
_entity.pdbx_description
1 polymer ?
#
loop_
_entity_poly.entity_id
_entity_poly.type
_entity_poly.pdbx_seq_one_letter_code
_entity_poly.pdbx_strand_id
1 'polypeptide(L)'
;MRSTLAMQFLLALATTSLAQVYDTYGSITALAGTANDTDPTILGNYYNYWKLLNNKTTWDLTRSDRLPVTSPKTIPMLGYRSEAIIEPNRTAFMIVDMQNFFLHPKLSPHAVNGRKAVQPTLNMIDAFRGMGSKILWVNWGIDSFDLVTMPPSFLDGFSTNDQMNTTFCTEMGTLTEDNGTTIELGKKLCRGSWNARPWGPLDPAMVEGLDSGTDLYFNKNRLSGLWGSQTPLGLYLQESQTTTLFIGGVNSDQCVWGNLIDAYFKGFDVVYVEDCAGTTSPWYAEEMVRYNADGDGFLANSTYVIDALNKQK
;
A
#
# COMPACT_ATOMS: atom_id res chain seq x y z
N MET A 1 -54.32 54.18 45.20
CA MET A 1 -54.54 52.84 44.61
C MET A 1 -53.25 52.43 43.91
N ARG A 2 -52.74 51.26 44.30
CA ARG A 2 -51.65 50.44 43.73
C ARG A 2 -51.19 50.77 42.29
N SER A 3 -49.87 50.88 42.07
CA SER A 3 -49.09 49.78 41.47
C SER A 3 -47.59 50.08 41.47
N THR A 4 -46.85 49.29 42.25
CA THR A 4 -45.41 49.03 42.14
C THR A 4 -45.10 48.37 40.80
N LEU A 5 -44.14 48.92 40.03
CA LEU A 5 -43.46 48.17 38.97
C LEU A 5 -41.98 48.08 39.33
N ALA A 6 -41.53 46.84 39.57
CA ALA A 6 -40.19 46.50 39.99
C ALA A 6 -39.20 46.66 38.83
N MET A 7 -38.08 47.32 39.13
CA MET A 7 -36.92 47.43 38.26
C MET A 7 -36.17 46.09 38.27
N GLN A 8 -36.33 45.30 37.21
CA GLN A 8 -35.56 44.06 37.02
C GLN A 8 -34.12 44.43 36.62
N PHE A 9 -33.21 44.40 37.60
CA PHE A 9 -31.79 44.23 37.34
C PHE A 9 -31.56 42.77 36.93
N LEU A 10 -31.27 42.51 35.65
CA LEU A 10 -30.61 41.27 35.27
C LEU A 10 -29.18 41.32 35.82
N LEU A 11 -28.92 40.53 36.87
CA LEU A 11 -27.55 40.13 37.21
C LEU A 11 -26.97 39.39 36.01
N ALA A 12 -25.95 39.97 35.38
CA ALA A 12 -25.03 39.20 34.54
C ALA A 12 -24.36 38.17 35.46
N LEU A 13 -24.78 36.91 35.36
CA LEU A 13 -24.02 35.77 35.83
C LEU A 13 -22.69 35.78 35.08
N ALA A 14 -21.67 36.38 35.68
CA ALA A 14 -20.29 36.09 35.36
C ALA A 14 -20.03 34.64 35.77
N THR A 15 -20.47 33.69 34.94
CA THR A 15 -19.82 32.39 34.90
C THR A 15 -18.40 32.70 34.47
N THR A 16 -17.47 32.69 35.41
CA THR A 16 -16.06 32.53 35.14
C THR A 16 -15.94 31.27 34.28
N SER A 17 -15.93 31.46 32.97
CA SER A 17 -15.39 30.46 32.06
C SER A 17 -13.93 30.37 32.43
N LEU A 18 -13.63 29.49 33.39
CA LEU A 18 -12.40 28.73 33.39
C LEU A 18 -12.41 27.95 32.07
N ALA A 19 -12.16 28.67 30.97
CA ALA A 19 -11.67 28.10 29.75
C ALA A 19 -10.40 27.40 30.18
N GLN A 20 -10.53 26.08 30.29
CA GLN A 20 -9.44 25.18 30.58
C GLN A 20 -8.31 25.54 29.61
N VAL A 21 -7.29 26.20 30.13
CA VAL A 21 -5.94 26.28 29.55
C VAL A 21 -5.31 24.90 29.74
N TYR A 22 -5.99 23.86 29.25
CA TYR A 22 -5.46 22.52 29.13
C TYR A 22 -5.20 22.34 27.63
N ASP A 23 -3.94 22.51 27.28
CA ASP A 23 -3.34 22.13 25.99
C ASP A 23 -3.45 23.12 24.80
N THR A 24 -3.09 24.39 25.04
CA THR A 24 -2.84 25.34 23.93
C THR A 24 -1.66 24.93 23.06
N TYR A 25 -0.66 24.21 23.60
CA TYR A 25 0.47 23.72 22.80
C TYR A 25 0.05 22.61 21.85
N GLY A 26 -0.67 21.59 22.32
CA GLY A 26 -1.18 20.51 21.49
C GLY A 26 -2.21 20.97 20.48
N SER A 27 -3.03 21.99 20.79
CA SER A 27 -3.96 22.59 19.83
C SER A 27 -3.28 23.50 18.81
N ILE A 28 -2.21 24.23 19.17
CA ILE A 28 -1.41 25.02 18.20
C ILE A 28 -0.55 24.10 17.31
N THR A 29 0.06 23.04 17.83
CA THR A 29 0.77 22.04 17.00
C THR A 29 -0.18 21.26 16.11
N ALA A 30 -1.41 20.98 16.58
CA ALA A 30 -2.48 20.44 15.74
C ALA A 30 -2.82 21.39 14.58
N LEU A 31 -3.06 22.68 14.87
CA LEU A 31 -3.43 23.67 13.85
C LEU A 31 -2.29 24.05 12.91
N ALA A 32 -1.05 24.09 13.42
CA ALA A 32 0.13 24.47 12.65
C ALA A 32 0.79 23.27 11.93
N GLY A 33 0.46 22.03 12.31
CA GLY A 33 1.06 20.82 11.74
C GLY A 33 2.57 20.73 11.96
N THR A 34 3.13 21.46 12.93
CA THR A 34 4.57 21.53 13.17
C THR A 34 5.05 20.34 13.99
N ALA A 35 6.28 19.89 13.74
CA ALA A 35 6.95 18.91 14.59
C ALA A 35 7.13 19.47 16.00
N ASN A 36 6.89 18.66 17.02
CA ASN A 36 7.25 19.00 18.39
C ASN A 36 8.67 18.48 18.67
N ASP A 37 9.65 19.36 18.70
CA ASP A 37 11.07 19.01 18.89
C ASP A 37 11.45 18.77 20.36
N THR A 38 10.52 18.95 21.31
CA THR A 38 10.78 18.74 22.73
C THR A 38 10.84 17.26 23.13
N ASP A 39 10.20 16.38 22.37
CA ASP A 39 10.24 14.93 22.58
C ASP A 39 11.12 14.27 21.51
N PRO A 40 12.39 13.94 21.81
CA PRO A 40 13.30 13.36 20.84
C PRO A 40 12.96 11.91 20.46
N THR A 41 11.94 11.31 21.09
CA THR A 41 11.45 9.96 20.74
C THR A 41 10.42 9.99 19.61
N ILE A 42 9.88 11.16 19.27
CA ILE A 42 8.88 11.32 18.22
C ILE A 42 9.54 11.92 16.97
N LEU A 43 9.51 11.19 15.86
CA LEU A 43 9.95 11.66 14.56
C LEU A 43 8.73 11.99 13.71
N GLY A 44 8.51 13.27 13.43
CA GLY A 44 7.42 13.74 12.58
C GLY A 44 6.61 14.87 13.21
N ASN A 45 5.38 15.03 12.75
CA ASN A 45 4.47 16.09 13.19
C ASN A 45 3.18 15.52 13.80
N TYR A 46 2.27 16.41 14.14
CA TYR A 46 0.98 16.05 14.74
C TYR A 46 0.19 14.96 13.98
N TYR A 47 0.21 15.01 12.64
CA TYR A 47 -0.58 14.13 11.78
C TYR A 47 0.18 12.88 11.36
N ASN A 48 1.49 12.99 11.17
CA ASN A 48 2.32 11.94 10.66
C ASN A 48 3.62 11.83 11.45
N TYR A 49 3.75 10.78 12.26
CA TYR A 49 4.93 10.55 13.09
C TYR A 49 5.14 9.08 13.39
N TRP A 50 6.37 8.74 13.74
CA TRP A 50 6.75 7.49 14.41
C TRP A 50 7.23 7.79 15.82
N LYS A 51 7.00 6.87 16.74
CA LYS A 51 7.48 6.97 18.12
C LYS A 51 8.44 5.84 18.43
N LEU A 52 9.62 6.18 18.93
CA LEU A 52 10.68 5.23 19.22
C LEU A 52 10.57 4.75 20.68
N LEU A 53 10.34 3.45 20.85
CA LEU A 53 10.11 2.79 22.14
C LEU A 53 11.30 1.89 22.55
N ASN A 54 11.21 1.30 23.74
CA ASN A 54 12.07 0.22 24.23
C ASN A 54 13.58 0.46 24.06
N ASN A 55 14.12 1.51 24.68
CA ASN A 55 15.56 1.86 24.53
C ASN A 55 16.03 1.98 23.07
N LYS A 56 15.15 2.43 22.17
CA LYS A 56 15.45 2.74 20.76
C LYS A 56 15.48 1.55 19.79
N THR A 57 14.74 0.48 20.08
CA THR A 57 14.70 -0.71 19.20
C THR A 57 13.38 -0.93 18.47
N THR A 58 12.28 -0.37 18.97
CA THR A 58 10.93 -0.64 18.44
C THR A 58 10.30 0.66 17.94
N TRP A 59 9.85 0.68 16.69
CA TRP A 59 9.20 1.83 16.07
C TRP A 59 7.68 1.69 16.11
N ASP A 60 7.00 2.52 16.90
CA ASP A 60 5.54 2.58 16.91
C ASP A 60 5.05 3.47 15.76
N LEU A 61 4.37 2.83 14.80
CA LEU A 61 3.78 3.46 13.61
C LEU A 61 2.28 3.70 13.80
N THR A 62 1.70 3.31 14.93
CA THR A 62 0.24 3.32 15.13
C THR A 62 -0.33 4.74 15.22
N ARG A 63 0.49 5.73 15.59
CA ARG A 63 0.06 7.10 15.94
C ARG A 63 -1.01 7.07 17.06
N SER A 64 -0.86 6.15 18.00
CA SER A 64 -1.85 5.82 19.05
C SER A 64 -2.18 6.97 20.01
N ASP A 65 -1.31 7.98 20.11
CA ASP A 65 -1.62 9.17 20.91
C ASP A 65 -2.77 10.01 20.29
N ARG A 66 -3.09 9.79 18.99
CA ARG A 66 -4.02 10.62 18.20
C ARG A 66 -5.07 9.83 17.43
N LEU A 67 -4.76 8.61 17.01
CA LEU A 67 -5.64 7.75 16.23
C LEU A 67 -6.06 6.53 17.06
N PRO A 68 -7.32 6.07 16.94
CA PRO A 68 -7.79 4.91 17.67
C PRO A 68 -6.96 3.68 17.30
N VAL A 69 -6.71 2.80 18.27
CA VAL A 69 -6.07 1.51 18.03
C VAL A 69 -7.04 0.37 18.35
N THR A 70 -6.88 -0.76 17.67
CA THR A 70 -7.63 -1.98 17.94
C THR A 70 -6.78 -2.95 18.75
N SER A 71 -6.10 -3.87 18.08
CA SER A 71 -5.09 -4.77 18.62
C SER A 71 -3.81 -4.59 17.79
N PRO A 72 -2.99 -3.57 18.11
CA PRO A 72 -1.73 -3.36 17.43
C PRO A 72 -0.86 -4.61 17.42
N LYS A 73 -0.11 -4.81 16.33
CA LYS A 73 0.75 -5.98 16.12
C LYS A 73 2.20 -5.55 16.07
N THR A 74 3.04 -6.23 16.85
CA THR A 74 4.50 -6.05 16.80
C THR A 74 5.08 -6.98 15.74
N ILE A 75 5.79 -6.41 14.77
CA ILE A 75 6.31 -7.10 13.60
C ILE A 75 7.84 -6.98 13.56
N PRO A 76 8.57 -8.10 13.52
CA PRO A 76 10.02 -8.09 13.30
C PRO A 76 10.33 -7.67 11.86
N MET A 77 11.39 -6.88 11.71
CA MET A 77 11.85 -6.31 10.45
C MET A 77 13.34 -6.69 10.23
N LEU A 78 13.78 -6.71 8.98
CA LEU A 78 15.10 -7.25 8.59
C LEU A 78 16.24 -6.22 8.58
N GLY A 79 15.90 -4.95 8.45
CA GLY A 79 16.86 -3.89 8.12
C GLY A 79 17.37 -3.10 9.32
N TYR A 80 17.74 -1.83 9.10
CA TYR A 80 18.24 -0.94 10.16
C TYR A 80 17.25 -0.76 11.31
N ARG A 81 15.96 -0.82 11.00
CA ARG A 81 14.87 -0.77 11.96
C ARG A 81 14.39 -2.19 12.18
N SER A 82 14.70 -2.77 13.33
CA SER A 82 14.52 -4.21 13.60
C SER A 82 13.11 -4.63 13.97
N GLU A 83 12.25 -3.69 14.36
CA GLU A 83 10.89 -3.99 14.83
C GLU A 83 9.97 -2.78 14.67
N ALA A 84 8.72 -3.03 14.29
CA ALA A 84 7.69 -2.01 14.22
C ALA A 84 6.36 -2.46 14.85
N ILE A 85 5.60 -1.53 15.40
CA ILE A 85 4.22 -1.76 15.86
C ILE A 85 3.27 -1.14 14.84
N ILE A 86 2.35 -1.94 14.31
CA ILE A 86 1.37 -1.54 13.30
C ILE A 86 -0.05 -1.64 13.83
N GLU A 87 -0.95 -0.79 13.33
CA GLU A 87 -2.39 -0.88 13.59
C GLU A 87 -3.08 -1.60 12.43
N PRO A 88 -3.70 -2.78 12.65
CA PRO A 88 -4.30 -3.57 11.58
C PRO A 88 -5.31 -2.81 10.72
N ASN A 89 -6.18 -2.00 11.31
CA ASN A 89 -7.21 -1.25 10.58
C ASN A 89 -6.65 -0.12 9.69
N ARG A 90 -5.39 0.27 9.87
CA ARG A 90 -4.69 1.27 9.05
C ARG A 90 -3.51 0.67 8.27
N THR A 91 -3.42 -0.65 8.24
CA THR A 91 -2.39 -1.39 7.52
C THR A 91 -3.03 -2.15 6.36
N ALA A 92 -2.34 -2.18 5.22
CA ALA A 92 -2.75 -3.00 4.08
C ALA A 92 -1.57 -3.73 3.45
N PHE A 93 -1.84 -4.87 2.82
CA PHE A 93 -0.89 -5.58 1.97
C PHE A 93 -1.21 -5.33 0.50
N MET A 94 -0.29 -4.67 -0.21
CA MET A 94 -0.37 -4.33 -1.62
C MET A 94 0.35 -5.37 -2.46
N ILE A 95 -0.40 -5.98 -3.39
CA ILE A 95 0.09 -7.00 -4.33
C ILE A 95 0.13 -6.36 -5.71
N VAL A 96 1.34 -6.20 -6.26
CA VAL A 96 1.57 -5.47 -7.50
C VAL A 96 1.75 -6.42 -8.69
N ASP A 97 0.92 -6.26 -9.71
CA ASP A 97 1.03 -6.85 -11.05
C ASP A 97 1.36 -8.36 -11.13
N MET A 98 0.92 -9.17 -10.17
CA MET A 98 1.12 -10.63 -10.22
C MET A 98 0.17 -11.30 -11.23
N GLN A 99 0.18 -10.81 -12.47
CA GLN A 99 -0.75 -11.11 -13.54
C GLN A 99 -0.22 -12.19 -14.48
N ASN A 100 -1.12 -12.83 -15.23
CA ASN A 100 -0.80 -13.86 -16.22
C ASN A 100 0.28 -13.38 -17.21
N PHE A 101 0.21 -12.13 -17.69
CA PHE A 101 1.22 -11.58 -18.60
C PHE A 101 2.65 -11.69 -18.04
N PHE A 102 2.85 -11.39 -16.76
CA PHE A 102 4.18 -11.36 -16.13
C PHE A 102 4.64 -12.70 -15.58
N LEU A 103 3.72 -13.58 -15.18
CA LEU A 103 4.06 -14.81 -14.46
C LEU A 103 3.85 -16.09 -15.27
N HIS A 104 2.97 -16.08 -16.27
CA HIS A 104 2.64 -17.29 -17.03
C HIS A 104 3.88 -17.85 -17.73
N PRO A 105 4.26 -19.13 -17.52
CA PRO A 105 5.53 -19.67 -18.02
C PRO A 105 5.74 -19.54 -19.53
N LYS A 106 4.66 -19.62 -20.31
CA LYS A 106 4.72 -19.47 -21.77
C LYS A 106 4.77 -18.01 -22.27
N LEU A 107 4.33 -17.04 -21.45
CA LEU A 107 4.43 -15.61 -21.79
C LEU A 107 5.74 -15.00 -21.25
N SER A 108 6.12 -15.41 -20.05
CA SER A 108 7.26 -14.87 -19.29
C SER A 108 8.12 -16.00 -18.73
N PRO A 109 8.84 -16.76 -19.58
CA PRO A 109 9.60 -17.94 -19.15
C PRO A 109 10.66 -17.61 -18.10
N HIS A 110 11.26 -16.43 -18.16
CA HIS A 110 12.32 -16.00 -17.25
C HIS A 110 11.83 -15.51 -15.87
N ALA A 111 10.52 -15.37 -15.65
CA ALA A 111 9.94 -14.88 -14.38
C ALA A 111 9.97 -15.91 -13.23
N VAL A 112 11.10 -16.60 -13.06
CA VAL A 112 11.29 -17.65 -12.04
C VAL A 112 11.13 -17.08 -10.63
N ASN A 113 11.75 -15.94 -10.33
CA ASN A 113 11.67 -15.32 -9.02
C ASN A 113 10.27 -14.76 -8.73
N GLY A 114 9.62 -14.15 -9.72
CA GLY A 114 8.22 -13.72 -9.61
C GLY A 114 7.28 -14.89 -9.28
N ARG A 115 7.47 -16.06 -9.90
CA ARG A 115 6.70 -17.27 -9.57
C ARG A 115 7.01 -17.83 -8.19
N LYS A 116 8.26 -17.72 -7.70
CA LYS A 116 8.62 -18.12 -6.32
C LYS A 116 7.92 -17.27 -5.26
N ALA A 117 7.66 -15.99 -5.55
CA ALA A 117 6.96 -15.07 -4.65
C ALA A 117 5.46 -15.36 -4.48
N VAL A 118 4.87 -16.22 -5.31
CA VAL A 118 3.42 -16.51 -5.30
C VAL A 118 2.97 -17.16 -3.99
N GLN A 119 3.68 -18.19 -3.52
CA GLN A 119 3.29 -18.88 -2.30
C GLN A 119 3.47 -18.01 -1.03
N PRO A 120 4.58 -17.30 -0.84
CA PRO A 120 4.70 -16.29 0.22
C PRO A 120 3.57 -15.25 0.19
N THR A 121 3.20 -14.78 -1.00
CA THR A 121 2.11 -13.81 -1.18
C THR A 121 0.77 -14.37 -0.72
N LEU A 122 0.43 -15.62 -1.08
CA LEU A 122 -0.78 -16.30 -0.60
C LEU A 122 -0.81 -16.42 0.93
N ASN A 123 0.31 -16.80 1.53
CA ASN A 123 0.38 -16.93 2.99
C ASN A 123 0.21 -15.57 3.69
N MET A 124 0.74 -14.48 3.09
CA MET A 124 0.55 -13.12 3.57
C MET A 124 -0.89 -12.63 3.42
N ILE A 125 -1.56 -12.99 2.32
CA ILE A 125 -3.00 -12.72 2.13
C ILE A 125 -3.78 -13.28 3.31
N ASP A 126 -3.60 -14.57 3.63
CA ASP A 126 -4.32 -15.22 4.72
C ASP A 126 -4.03 -14.56 6.08
N ALA A 127 -2.77 -14.22 6.34
CA ALA A 127 -2.36 -13.58 7.59
C ALA A 127 -2.95 -12.18 7.75
N PHE A 128 -2.94 -11.36 6.69
CA PHE A 128 -3.45 -9.98 6.72
C PHE A 128 -4.97 -9.95 6.82
N ARG A 129 -5.67 -10.81 6.06
CA ARG A 129 -7.12 -11.00 6.22
C ARG A 129 -7.47 -11.46 7.63
N GLY A 130 -6.70 -12.38 8.20
CA GLY A 130 -6.90 -12.90 9.56
C GLY A 130 -6.77 -11.85 10.67
N MET A 131 -6.00 -10.79 10.46
CA MET A 131 -5.92 -9.65 11.39
C MET A 131 -6.87 -8.49 11.04
N GLY A 132 -7.72 -8.65 10.01
CA GLY A 132 -8.70 -7.64 9.59
C GLY A 132 -8.14 -6.54 8.67
N SER A 133 -6.88 -6.63 8.25
CA SER A 133 -6.27 -5.72 7.29
C SER A 133 -6.74 -5.99 5.86
N LYS A 134 -6.69 -4.97 5.00
CA LYS A 134 -7.10 -5.07 3.61
C LYS A 134 -5.98 -5.59 2.72
N ILE A 135 -6.35 -6.36 1.70
CA ILE A 135 -5.48 -6.70 0.58
C ILE A 135 -5.80 -5.78 -0.58
N LEU A 136 -4.77 -5.19 -1.20
CA LEU A 136 -4.91 -4.26 -2.31
C LEU A 136 -4.24 -4.87 -3.54
N TRP A 137 -5.04 -5.30 -4.50
CA TRP A 137 -4.56 -5.77 -5.80
C TRP A 137 -4.35 -4.57 -6.71
N VAL A 138 -3.11 -4.30 -7.08
CA VAL A 138 -2.72 -3.13 -7.87
C VAL A 138 -2.10 -3.61 -9.16
N ASN A 139 -2.94 -3.70 -10.19
CA ASN A 139 -2.61 -4.41 -11.42
C ASN A 139 -2.64 -3.47 -12.62
N TRP A 140 -1.81 -3.73 -13.63
CA TRP A 140 -1.98 -3.12 -14.94
C TRP A 140 -3.38 -3.40 -15.47
N GLY A 141 -4.08 -2.34 -15.82
CA GLY A 141 -5.42 -2.41 -16.38
C GLY A 141 -5.69 -1.16 -17.19
N ILE A 142 -5.13 -1.14 -18.39
CA ILE A 142 -5.14 0.01 -19.27
C ILE A 142 -6.48 0.07 -20.01
N ASP A 143 -7.01 1.28 -20.17
CA ASP A 143 -8.11 1.56 -21.10
C ASP A 143 -7.65 2.47 -22.26
N SER A 144 -8.55 2.72 -23.22
CA SER A 144 -8.22 3.54 -24.39
C SER A 144 -7.86 4.99 -24.05
N PHE A 145 -8.35 5.52 -22.94
CA PHE A 145 -8.06 6.89 -22.52
C PHE A 145 -6.66 7.01 -21.93
N ASP A 146 -6.22 6.00 -21.19
CA ASP A 146 -4.88 5.91 -20.63
C ASP A 146 -3.77 6.03 -21.69
N LEU A 147 -4.02 5.50 -22.89
CA LEU A 147 -3.08 5.52 -24.01
C LEU A 147 -2.80 6.92 -24.55
N VAL A 148 -3.75 7.86 -24.41
CA VAL A 148 -3.65 9.23 -24.94
C VAL A 148 -2.45 9.97 -24.34
N THR A 149 -2.12 9.66 -23.09
CA THR A 149 -1.05 10.34 -22.33
C THR A 149 0.12 9.42 -22.00
N MET A 150 0.13 8.20 -22.55
CA MET A 150 1.15 7.21 -22.24
C MET A 150 2.50 7.67 -22.80
N PRO A 151 3.58 7.66 -22.00
CA PRO A 151 4.91 7.97 -22.51
C PRO A 151 5.30 7.05 -23.67
N PRO A 152 5.90 7.56 -24.75
CA PRO A 152 6.34 6.74 -25.88
C PRO A 152 7.29 5.60 -25.47
N SER A 153 8.16 5.81 -24.48
CA SER A 153 9.07 4.78 -23.96
C SER A 153 8.33 3.61 -23.29
N PHE A 154 7.17 3.84 -22.68
CA PHE A 154 6.33 2.75 -22.17
C PHE A 154 5.63 2.02 -23.30
N LEU A 155 5.13 2.73 -24.30
CA LEU A 155 4.54 2.08 -25.48
C LEU A 155 5.58 1.20 -26.17
N ASP A 156 6.80 1.70 -26.32
CA ASP A 156 7.93 0.99 -26.92
C ASP A 156 8.34 -0.24 -26.09
N GLY A 157 8.54 -0.08 -24.78
CA GLY A 157 8.96 -1.17 -23.89
C GLY A 157 7.98 -2.34 -23.78
N PHE A 158 6.72 -2.14 -24.19
CA PHE A 158 5.71 -3.20 -24.27
C PHE A 158 5.33 -3.57 -25.70
N SER A 159 6.01 -3.02 -26.71
CA SER A 159 5.83 -3.36 -28.12
C SER A 159 6.69 -4.55 -28.55
N THR A 160 6.54 -4.96 -29.80
CA THR A 160 7.42 -5.88 -30.51
C THR A 160 7.96 -5.16 -31.74
N ASN A 161 9.29 -5.09 -31.88
CA ASN A 161 9.98 -4.39 -32.96
C ASN A 161 9.56 -2.91 -33.08
N ASP A 162 9.35 -2.25 -31.95
CA ASP A 162 9.03 -0.82 -31.83
C ASP A 162 7.73 -0.43 -32.59
N GLN A 163 6.79 -1.38 -32.70
CA GLN A 163 5.54 -1.19 -33.44
C GLN A 163 4.35 -0.86 -32.52
N MET A 164 3.69 0.27 -32.78
CA MET A 164 2.49 0.70 -32.03
C MET A 164 1.37 -0.35 -32.03
N ASN A 165 1.17 -1.07 -33.13
CA ASN A 165 0.11 -2.09 -33.23
C ASN A 165 0.41 -3.39 -32.47
N THR A 166 1.48 -3.42 -31.67
CA THR A 166 1.85 -4.55 -30.81
C THR A 166 2.03 -4.17 -29.33
N THR A 167 1.75 -2.92 -28.95
CA THR A 167 1.91 -2.43 -27.58
C THR A 167 0.72 -2.76 -26.66
N PHE A 168 0.53 -2.01 -25.58
CA PHE A 168 -0.65 -2.05 -24.74
C PHE A 168 -1.95 -1.98 -25.56
N CYS A 169 -2.96 -2.69 -25.06
CA CYS A 169 -4.30 -2.74 -25.64
C CYS A 169 -4.39 -3.23 -27.09
N THR A 170 -3.35 -3.90 -27.61
CA THR A 170 -3.40 -4.61 -28.89
C THR A 170 -3.63 -6.11 -28.67
N GLU A 171 -4.25 -6.79 -29.64
CA GLU A 171 -4.56 -8.22 -29.52
C GLU A 171 -3.29 -9.07 -29.40
N MET A 172 -3.25 -9.97 -28.43
CA MET A 172 -2.16 -10.93 -28.26
C MET A 172 -2.44 -12.28 -28.94
N GLY A 173 -3.66 -12.51 -29.40
CA GLY A 173 -4.09 -13.78 -29.98
C GLY A 173 -4.26 -14.88 -28.94
N THR A 174 -3.91 -16.11 -29.34
CA THR A 174 -4.14 -17.32 -28.54
C THR A 174 -2.85 -17.96 -28.05
N LEU A 175 -2.94 -18.67 -26.94
CA LEU A 175 -1.87 -19.48 -26.39
C LEU A 175 -2.35 -20.92 -26.19
N THR A 176 -1.60 -21.89 -26.70
CA THR A 176 -1.91 -23.31 -26.51
C THR A 176 -1.06 -23.89 -25.39
N GLU A 177 -1.71 -24.44 -24.37
CA GLU A 177 -1.11 -25.14 -23.24
C GLU A 177 -0.55 -26.50 -23.62
N ASP A 178 0.30 -27.06 -22.77
CA ASP A 178 0.90 -28.39 -22.98
C ASP A 178 -0.15 -29.51 -22.96
N ASN A 179 -1.29 -29.28 -22.29
CA ASN A 179 -2.44 -30.18 -22.28
C ASN A 179 -3.37 -30.00 -23.50
N GLY A 180 -3.02 -29.16 -24.47
CA GLY A 180 -3.80 -28.87 -25.67
C GLY A 180 -4.90 -27.81 -25.49
N THR A 181 -5.09 -27.26 -24.29
CA THR A 181 -6.07 -26.19 -24.06
C THR A 181 -5.62 -24.91 -24.78
N THR A 182 -6.53 -24.28 -25.53
CA THR A 182 -6.24 -22.98 -26.17
C THR A 182 -6.90 -21.86 -25.38
N ILE A 183 -6.12 -20.84 -25.03
CA ILE A 183 -6.52 -19.69 -24.22
C ILE A 183 -6.52 -18.44 -25.10
N GLU A 184 -7.63 -17.73 -25.12
CA GLU A 184 -7.71 -16.38 -25.69
C GLU A 184 -7.05 -15.39 -24.72
N LEU A 185 -5.89 -14.85 -25.10
CA LEU A 185 -5.12 -13.95 -24.24
C LEU A 185 -5.80 -12.58 -24.09
N GLY A 186 -6.52 -12.17 -25.13
CA GLY A 186 -7.10 -10.83 -25.29
C GLY A 186 -6.05 -9.74 -25.48
N LYS A 187 -6.46 -8.49 -25.25
CA LYS A 187 -5.61 -7.32 -25.43
C LYS A 187 -4.55 -7.17 -24.34
N LYS A 188 -3.30 -6.89 -24.73
CA LYS A 188 -2.15 -6.78 -23.82
C LYS A 188 -2.41 -5.77 -22.70
N LEU A 189 -2.45 -6.27 -21.46
CA LEU A 189 -2.64 -5.52 -20.21
C LEU A 189 -3.84 -4.56 -20.19
N CYS A 190 -4.79 -4.78 -21.08
CA CYS A 190 -6.03 -4.02 -21.16
C CYS A 190 -7.04 -4.56 -20.15
N ARG A 191 -7.87 -3.70 -19.56
CA ARG A 191 -8.92 -4.12 -18.63
C ARG A 191 -9.79 -5.23 -19.23
N GLY A 192 -10.06 -6.25 -18.42
CA GLY A 192 -10.90 -7.40 -18.77
C GLY A 192 -10.21 -8.51 -19.58
N SER A 193 -8.99 -8.30 -20.07
CA SER A 193 -8.24 -9.34 -20.78
C SER A 193 -7.80 -10.45 -19.83
N TRP A 194 -7.59 -11.66 -20.36
CA TRP A 194 -7.10 -12.78 -19.56
C TRP A 194 -5.68 -12.53 -19.06
N ASN A 195 -4.82 -11.96 -19.91
CA ASN A 195 -3.43 -11.68 -19.57
C ASN A 195 -3.29 -10.63 -18.43
N ALA A 196 -4.32 -9.80 -18.20
CA ALA A 196 -4.38 -8.83 -17.11
C ALA A 196 -4.95 -9.38 -15.78
N ARG A 197 -5.38 -10.65 -15.72
CA ARG A 197 -5.85 -11.27 -14.47
C ARG A 197 -4.69 -11.79 -13.63
N PRO A 198 -4.83 -11.93 -12.30
CA PRO A 198 -3.82 -12.58 -11.48
C PRO A 198 -3.45 -13.98 -12.00
N TRP A 199 -2.22 -14.41 -11.75
CA TRP A 199 -1.72 -15.68 -12.25
C TRP A 199 -1.99 -16.85 -11.30
N GLY A 200 -2.46 -17.96 -11.86
CA GLY A 200 -2.58 -19.24 -11.16
C GLY A 200 -3.44 -19.15 -9.89
N PRO A 201 -2.95 -19.60 -8.72
CA PRO A 201 -3.74 -19.61 -7.48
C PRO A 201 -4.07 -18.21 -6.92
N LEU A 202 -3.45 -17.15 -7.43
CA LEU A 202 -3.76 -15.77 -7.02
C LEU A 202 -5.12 -15.31 -7.54
N ASP A 203 -5.58 -15.82 -8.69
CA ASP A 203 -6.87 -15.43 -9.27
C ASP A 203 -8.06 -15.86 -8.39
N PRO A 204 -8.21 -17.14 -8.00
CA PRO A 204 -9.28 -17.52 -7.09
C PRO A 204 -9.15 -16.84 -5.71
N ALA A 205 -7.92 -16.63 -5.22
CA ALA A 205 -7.70 -15.91 -3.96
C ALA A 205 -8.20 -14.46 -4.03
N MET A 206 -7.94 -13.75 -5.14
CA MET A 206 -8.47 -12.40 -5.37
C MET A 206 -10.00 -12.42 -5.44
N VAL A 207 -10.59 -13.35 -6.21
CA VAL A 207 -12.05 -13.43 -6.37
C VAL A 207 -12.76 -13.64 -5.02
N GLU A 208 -12.27 -14.56 -4.19
CA GLU A 208 -12.79 -14.80 -2.85
C GLU A 208 -12.65 -13.55 -1.95
N GLY A 209 -11.51 -12.86 -2.03
CA GLY A 209 -11.26 -11.66 -1.25
C GLY A 209 -12.18 -10.50 -1.62
N LEU A 210 -12.44 -10.33 -2.91
CA LEU A 210 -13.35 -9.30 -3.42
C LEU A 210 -14.80 -9.60 -3.02
N ASP A 211 -15.25 -10.85 -3.12
CA ASP A 211 -16.61 -11.26 -2.74
C ASP A 211 -16.86 -11.10 -1.23
N SER A 212 -15.86 -11.43 -0.41
CA SER A 212 -15.91 -11.25 1.05
C SER A 212 -15.68 -9.82 1.53
N GLY A 213 -15.30 -8.89 0.64
CA GLY A 213 -14.96 -7.51 0.98
C GLY A 213 -13.66 -7.35 1.78
N THR A 214 -12.82 -8.38 1.84
CA THR A 214 -11.49 -8.33 2.48
C THR A 214 -10.44 -7.72 1.57
N ASP A 215 -10.67 -7.76 0.25
CA ASP A 215 -9.75 -7.27 -0.76
C ASP A 215 -10.38 -6.15 -1.61
N LEU A 216 -9.53 -5.33 -2.20
CA LEU A 216 -9.89 -4.27 -3.15
C LEU A 216 -9.02 -4.40 -4.41
N TYR A 217 -9.59 -4.09 -5.58
CA TYR A 217 -8.89 -4.17 -6.87
C TYR A 217 -8.78 -2.80 -7.54
N PHE A 218 -7.55 -2.42 -7.89
CA PHE A 218 -7.22 -1.15 -8.52
C PHE A 218 -6.49 -1.39 -9.84
N ASN A 219 -7.04 -0.83 -10.91
CA ASN A 219 -6.34 -0.75 -12.19
C ASN A 219 -5.37 0.43 -12.16
N LYS A 220 -4.12 0.18 -12.49
CA LYS A 220 -3.13 1.23 -12.78
C LYS A 220 -2.79 1.27 -14.27
N ASN A 221 -2.38 2.45 -14.69
CA ASN A 221 -2.01 2.79 -16.07
C ASN A 221 -0.58 3.36 -16.15
N ARG A 222 0.19 3.28 -15.06
CA ARG A 222 1.61 3.60 -14.94
C ARG A 222 2.29 2.49 -14.11
N LEU A 223 3.59 2.61 -13.87
CA LEU A 223 4.32 1.66 -13.00
C LEU A 223 3.76 1.64 -11.57
N SER A 224 3.43 2.82 -11.04
CA SER A 224 2.83 3.00 -9.73
C SER A 224 1.32 3.17 -9.86
N GLY A 225 0.55 2.62 -8.92
CA GLY A 225 -0.88 2.93 -8.73
C GLY A 225 -1.11 4.25 -8.00
N LEU A 226 -0.05 4.87 -7.48
CA LEU A 226 -0.04 6.13 -6.73
C LEU A 226 0.55 7.30 -7.53
N TRP A 227 0.76 7.10 -8.84
CA TRP A 227 1.36 8.11 -9.71
C TRP A 227 0.54 9.42 -9.71
N GLY A 228 1.22 10.56 -9.65
CA GLY A 228 0.55 11.87 -9.70
C GLY A 228 -0.18 12.27 -8.41
N SER A 229 -1.02 13.31 -8.49
CA SER A 229 -1.69 13.88 -7.32
C SER A 229 -2.87 13.04 -6.83
N GLN A 230 -3.68 12.53 -7.76
CA GLN A 230 -4.90 11.76 -7.46
C GLN A 230 -4.99 10.54 -8.37
N THR A 231 -5.12 9.37 -7.76
CA THR A 231 -5.44 8.10 -8.41
C THR A 231 -6.54 7.40 -7.61
N PRO A 232 -7.27 6.44 -8.20
CA PRO A 232 -8.27 5.67 -7.46
C PRO A 232 -7.71 4.99 -6.20
N LEU A 233 -6.50 4.42 -6.29
CA LEU A 233 -5.81 3.85 -5.13
C LEU A 233 -5.46 4.92 -4.09
N GLY A 234 -4.91 6.06 -4.52
CA GLY A 234 -4.53 7.14 -3.61
C GLY A 234 -5.73 7.74 -2.86
N LEU A 235 -6.87 7.91 -3.55
CA LEU A 235 -8.12 8.36 -2.94
C LEU A 235 -8.63 7.37 -1.89
N TYR A 236 -8.66 6.07 -2.24
CA TYR A 236 -9.06 5.04 -1.29
C TYR A 236 -8.19 5.05 -0.04
N LEU A 237 -6.86 5.04 -0.19
CA LEU A 237 -5.93 5.01 0.95
C LEU A 237 -6.12 6.22 1.88
N GLN A 238 -6.41 7.39 1.31
CA GLN A 238 -6.71 8.61 2.08
C GLN A 238 -8.04 8.49 2.82
N GLU A 239 -9.10 8.04 2.14
CA GLU A 239 -10.44 7.87 2.71
C GLU A 239 -10.49 6.79 3.80
N SER A 240 -9.74 5.69 3.62
CA SER A 240 -9.62 4.60 4.59
C SER A 240 -8.66 4.91 5.74
N GLN A 241 -8.01 6.09 5.72
CA GLN A 241 -6.99 6.48 6.70
C GLN A 241 -5.85 5.45 6.82
N THR A 242 -5.52 4.77 5.72
CA THR A 242 -4.40 3.84 5.70
C THR A 242 -3.10 4.62 5.93
N THR A 243 -2.23 4.11 6.80
CA THR A 243 -0.94 4.74 7.11
C THR A 243 0.23 3.83 6.75
N THR A 244 0.04 2.51 6.77
CA THR A 244 1.12 1.54 6.61
C THR A 244 0.83 0.59 5.45
N LEU A 245 1.81 0.41 4.56
CA LEU A 245 1.71 -0.43 3.36
C LEU A 245 2.83 -1.47 3.34
N PHE A 246 2.44 -2.73 3.39
CA PHE A 246 3.33 -3.85 3.03
C PHE A 246 3.22 -4.04 1.52
N ILE A 247 4.34 -4.12 0.81
CA ILE A 247 4.34 -4.09 -0.66
C ILE A 247 5.15 -5.29 -1.18
N GLY A 248 4.51 -6.08 -2.03
CA GLY A 248 5.10 -7.19 -2.77
C GLY A 248 4.56 -7.26 -4.21
N GLY A 249 5.02 -8.24 -4.97
CA GLY A 249 4.59 -8.47 -6.35
C GLY A 249 5.73 -8.42 -7.37
N VAL A 250 5.41 -8.07 -8.61
CA VAL A 250 6.38 -8.03 -9.71
C VAL A 250 6.22 -6.75 -10.55
N ASN A 251 7.26 -6.24 -11.20
CA ASN A 251 8.67 -6.55 -10.96
C ASN A 251 9.18 -5.76 -9.74
N SER A 252 10.01 -6.39 -8.90
CA SER A 252 10.53 -5.78 -7.66
C SER A 252 11.21 -4.42 -7.88
N ASP A 253 11.98 -4.28 -8.96
CA ASP A 253 12.74 -3.09 -9.34
C ASP A 253 12.01 -2.10 -10.24
N GLN A 254 10.75 -2.39 -10.61
CA GLN A 254 9.94 -1.50 -11.43
C GLN A 254 8.62 -1.14 -10.76
N CYS A 255 7.56 -1.93 -10.96
CA CYS A 255 6.24 -1.58 -10.46
C CYS A 255 6.15 -1.62 -8.94
N VAL A 256 6.82 -2.59 -8.29
CA VAL A 256 6.87 -2.67 -6.82
C VAL A 256 7.63 -1.47 -6.26
N TRP A 257 8.84 -1.21 -6.76
CA TRP A 257 9.62 -0.02 -6.41
C TRP A 257 8.86 1.28 -6.67
N GLY A 258 8.18 1.41 -7.82
CA GLY A 258 7.40 2.58 -8.18
C GLY A 258 6.25 2.85 -7.21
N ASN A 259 5.50 1.82 -6.80
CA ASN A 259 4.47 1.97 -5.77
C ASN A 259 5.08 2.33 -4.41
N LEU A 260 6.21 1.72 -4.04
CA LEU A 260 6.90 1.98 -2.78
C LEU A 260 7.38 3.44 -2.70
N ILE A 261 8.07 3.93 -3.72
CA ILE A 261 8.64 5.28 -3.69
C ILE A 261 7.57 6.36 -3.76
N ASP A 262 6.49 6.16 -4.54
CA ASP A 262 5.37 7.09 -4.56
C ASP A 262 4.59 7.08 -3.23
N ALA A 263 4.45 5.91 -2.59
CA ALA A 263 3.87 5.81 -1.26
C ALA A 263 4.73 6.55 -0.22
N TYR A 264 6.05 6.34 -0.26
CA TYR A 264 7.00 7.07 0.58
C TYR A 264 6.89 8.59 0.40
N PHE A 265 6.88 9.09 -0.84
CA PHE A 265 6.73 10.53 -1.11
C PHE A 265 5.39 11.10 -0.66
N LYS A 266 4.35 10.26 -0.57
CA LYS A 266 3.04 10.63 -0.01
C LYS A 266 2.97 10.51 1.51
N GLY A 267 4.04 10.05 2.16
CA GLY A 267 4.17 9.99 3.62
C GLY A 267 3.58 8.73 4.26
N PHE A 268 3.36 7.66 3.49
CA PHE A 268 2.99 6.35 4.04
C PHE A 268 4.21 5.67 4.69
N ASP A 269 3.94 4.83 5.69
CA ASP A 269 4.94 3.92 6.24
C ASP A 269 5.06 2.72 5.29
N VAL A 270 6.18 2.64 4.57
CA VAL A 270 6.37 1.61 3.55
C VAL A 270 7.20 0.44 4.08
N VAL A 271 6.75 -0.78 3.78
CA VAL A 271 7.41 -2.03 4.15
C VAL A 271 7.58 -2.89 2.89
N TYR A 272 8.82 -3.06 2.42
CA TYR A 272 9.12 -3.97 1.30
C TYR A 272 9.20 -5.41 1.80
N VAL A 273 8.36 -6.29 1.25
CA VAL A 273 8.32 -7.71 1.63
C VAL A 273 9.12 -8.52 0.63
N GLU A 274 10.38 -8.80 0.98
CA GLU A 274 11.40 -9.23 0.02
C GLU A 274 11.09 -10.55 -0.69
N ASP A 275 10.46 -11.49 0.00
CA ASP A 275 10.15 -12.83 -0.48
C ASP A 275 8.76 -12.93 -1.12
N CYS A 276 7.95 -11.86 -0.98
CA CYS A 276 6.74 -11.64 -1.76
C CYS A 276 7.01 -10.83 -3.04
N ALA A 277 8.27 -10.51 -3.36
CA ALA A 277 8.64 -9.74 -4.53
C ALA A 277 9.61 -10.50 -5.44
N GLY A 278 9.61 -10.17 -6.74
CA GLY A 278 10.56 -10.76 -7.68
C GLY A 278 10.68 -9.99 -8.99
N THR A 279 11.78 -10.19 -9.69
CA THR A 279 12.03 -9.58 -11.00
C THR A 279 12.79 -10.54 -11.93
N THR A 280 12.73 -10.23 -13.23
CA THR A 280 13.60 -10.80 -14.28
C THR A 280 14.87 -10.00 -14.50
N SER A 281 14.97 -8.81 -13.90
CA SER A 281 16.16 -7.98 -13.97
C SER A 281 17.36 -8.66 -13.29
N PRO A 282 18.60 -8.25 -13.60
CA PRO A 282 19.78 -8.72 -12.90
C PRO A 282 19.72 -8.46 -11.39
N TRP A 283 20.40 -9.31 -10.62
CA TRP A 283 20.38 -9.30 -9.15
C TRP A 283 20.69 -7.92 -8.51
N TYR A 284 21.59 -7.13 -9.12
CA TYR A 284 21.94 -5.80 -8.62
C TYR A 284 20.78 -4.79 -8.65
N ALA A 285 19.78 -5.01 -9.51
CA ALA A 285 18.59 -4.15 -9.54
C ALA A 285 17.75 -4.38 -8.27
N GLU A 286 17.64 -5.64 -7.83
CA GLU A 286 16.95 -5.99 -6.60
C GLU A 286 17.71 -5.55 -5.34
N GLU A 287 19.05 -5.59 -5.36
CA GLU A 287 19.86 -5.02 -4.27
C GLU A 287 19.63 -3.52 -4.10
N MET A 288 19.54 -2.77 -5.21
CA MET A 288 19.23 -1.34 -5.17
C MET A 288 17.87 -1.09 -4.49
N VAL A 289 16.84 -1.88 -4.83
CA VAL A 289 15.52 -1.79 -4.21
C VAL A 289 15.59 -2.03 -2.71
N ARG A 290 16.21 -3.14 -2.28
CA ARG A 290 16.32 -3.51 -0.87
C ARG A 290 17.10 -2.44 -0.07
N TYR A 291 18.20 -1.95 -0.64
CA TYR A 291 19.03 -0.93 -0.01
C TYR A 291 18.24 0.36 0.26
N ASN A 292 17.54 0.89 -0.76
CA ASN A 292 16.81 2.14 -0.60
C ASN A 292 15.52 1.95 0.21
N ALA A 293 14.81 0.82 0.05
CA ALA A 293 13.60 0.53 0.83
C ALA A 293 13.88 0.45 2.34
N ASP A 294 15.04 -0.06 2.77
CA ASP A 294 15.45 -0.02 4.18
C ASP A 294 15.67 1.41 4.69
N GLY A 295 16.23 2.29 3.84
CA GLY A 295 16.40 3.69 4.17
C GLY A 295 15.06 4.42 4.31
N ASP A 296 14.21 4.29 3.28
CA ASP A 296 12.94 5.00 3.13
C ASP A 296 11.85 4.49 4.09
N GLY A 297 11.94 3.23 4.54
CA GLY A 297 10.95 2.61 5.40
C GLY A 297 11.48 1.38 6.14
N PHE A 298 10.96 0.20 5.79
CA PHE A 298 11.29 -1.06 6.46
C PHE A 298 11.43 -2.19 5.45
N LEU A 299 12.26 -3.19 5.80
CA LEU A 299 12.34 -4.47 5.12
C LEU A 299 11.67 -5.55 5.98
N ALA A 300 10.90 -6.44 5.34
CA ALA A 300 10.26 -7.56 6.00
C ALA A 300 10.42 -8.86 5.19
N ASN A 301 10.38 -9.99 5.90
CA ASN A 301 10.22 -11.32 5.33
C ASN A 301 8.84 -11.86 5.73
N SER A 302 8.09 -12.42 4.76
CA SER A 302 6.74 -12.92 4.99
C SER A 302 6.68 -13.94 6.13
N THR A 303 7.67 -14.82 6.23
CA THR A 303 7.73 -15.86 7.28
C THR A 303 7.76 -15.24 8.67
N TYR A 304 8.60 -14.23 8.88
CA TYR A 304 8.74 -13.58 10.18
C TYR A 304 7.51 -12.73 10.54
N VAL A 305 6.90 -12.08 9.55
CA VAL A 305 5.64 -11.35 9.73
C VAL A 305 4.54 -12.32 10.16
N ILE A 306 4.36 -13.42 9.44
CA ILE A 306 3.32 -14.43 9.72
C ILE A 306 3.53 -15.08 11.09
N ASP A 307 4.77 -15.45 11.43
CA ASP A 307 5.10 -16.02 12.73
C ASP A 307 4.79 -15.06 13.89
N ALA A 308 5.08 -13.78 13.71
CA ALA A 308 4.75 -12.75 14.70
C ALA A 308 3.24 -12.58 14.85
N LEU A 309 2.49 -12.54 13.74
CA LEU A 309 1.03 -12.42 13.77
C LEU A 309 0.38 -13.63 14.45
N ASN A 310 0.85 -14.85 14.16
CA ASN A 310 0.33 -16.07 14.78
C ASN A 310 0.52 -16.13 16.30
N LYS A 311 1.62 -15.54 16.82
CA LYS A 311 1.88 -15.46 18.27
C LYS A 311 1.01 -14.41 18.98
N GLN A 312 0.35 -13.54 18.22
CA GLN A 312 -0.43 -12.40 18.72
C GLN A 312 -1.92 -12.50 18.35
N LYS A 313 -2.41 -13.72 18.09
CA LYS A 313 -3.83 -14.03 17.84
C LYS A 313 -4.65 -13.99 19.13
#